data_AF-A0A5X6EVZ1-F1
#
_entry.id   AF-A0A5X6EVZ1-F1
#
_cell.length_a   1.000
_cell.length_b   1.000
_cell.length_c   1.000
_cell.angle_alpha   90.00
_cell.angle_beta   90.00
_cell.angle_gamma   90.00
#
_symmetry.space_group_name_H-M   'P 1'
#
loop_
_entity.id
_entity.type
_entity.pdbx_description
1 polymer ?
#
loop_
_entity_poly.entity_id
_entity_poly.type
_entity_poly.pdbx_seq_one_letter_code
_entity_poly.pdbx_strand_id
1 'polypeptide(L)'
;NWLEAFDDPEMAAALYCQDFPLVDITRVPDDEILQHRRVALMEFLLKNVIRRDLMELTDTLTELLVRQLESGYTTEKTLLAAINYAVRDGDTDDYHRFINTLAQRLPQQKDNIMTVAQRLREEGLEKGLEKGIIIGEQRGLEKGRLEGKLEG
;
A
#
# COMPACT_ATOMS: atom_id res chain seq x y z
N ASN A 1 16.81 -32.24 -9.15
CA ASN A 1 15.66 -31.98 -8.26
C ASN A 1 15.69 -30.49 -7.92
N TRP A 2 14.59 -29.71 -8.01
CA TRP A 2 14.66 -28.24 -7.83
C TRP A 2 15.14 -27.83 -6.43
N LEU A 3 14.99 -28.70 -5.44
CA LEU A 3 15.50 -28.53 -4.08
C LEU A 3 17.04 -28.47 -4.01
N GLU A 4 17.75 -29.07 -4.96
CA GLU A 4 19.22 -29.04 -5.04
C GLU A 4 19.76 -27.64 -5.41
N ALA A 5 18.90 -26.71 -5.81
CA ALA A 5 19.27 -25.33 -6.09
C ALA A 5 19.36 -24.44 -4.83
N PHE A 6 18.96 -24.95 -3.65
CA PHE A 6 19.08 -24.25 -2.38
C PHE A 6 20.39 -24.62 -1.69
N ASP A 7 20.96 -23.67 -0.93
CA ASP A 7 22.15 -23.90 -0.11
C ASP A 7 21.94 -25.01 0.94
N ASP A 8 20.69 -25.22 1.36
CA ASP A 8 20.27 -26.33 2.22
C ASP A 8 19.00 -27.02 1.65
N PRO A 9 19.19 -28.10 0.87
CA PRO A 9 18.09 -28.84 0.25
C PRO A 9 17.17 -29.55 1.26
N GLU A 10 17.68 -29.97 2.43
CA GLU A 10 16.89 -30.66 3.45
C GLU A 10 15.96 -29.68 4.15
N MET A 11 16.46 -28.50 4.52
CA MET A 11 15.62 -27.42 5.06
C MET A 11 14.58 -26.95 4.05
N ALA A 12 14.96 -26.82 2.77
CA ALA A 12 14.01 -26.45 1.71
C ALA A 12 12.90 -27.49 1.56
N ALA A 13 13.22 -28.79 1.61
CA ALA A 13 12.23 -29.85 1.56
C ALA A 13 11.28 -29.79 2.77
N ALA A 14 11.83 -29.59 3.98
CA ALA A 14 11.02 -29.48 5.20
C ALA A 14 10.10 -28.25 5.19
N LEU A 15 10.53 -27.13 4.61
CA LEU A 15 9.75 -25.90 4.56
C LEU A 15 8.71 -25.90 3.44
N TYR A 16 9.09 -26.36 2.24
CA TYR A 16 8.28 -26.21 1.03
C TYR A 16 7.45 -27.44 0.63
N CYS A 17 7.75 -28.61 1.18
CA CYS A 17 7.03 -29.85 0.87
C CYS A 17 6.08 -30.29 1.98
N GLN A 18 5.85 -29.45 2.99
CA GLN A 18 4.82 -29.67 4.01
C GLN A 18 3.53 -28.91 3.67
N ASP A 19 2.43 -29.34 4.28
CA ASP A 19 1.17 -28.60 4.20
C ASP A 19 1.36 -27.22 4.83
N PHE A 20 1.12 -26.17 4.04
CA PHE A 20 1.20 -24.80 4.53
C PHE A 20 -0.05 -24.47 5.33
N PRO A 21 0.05 -24.17 6.63
CA PRO A 21 -1.10 -23.71 7.40
C PRO A 21 -1.53 -22.34 6.88
N LEU A 22 -2.72 -22.26 6.29
CA LEU A 22 -3.31 -20.99 5.89
C LEU A 22 -3.88 -20.30 7.12
N VAL A 23 -3.34 -19.12 7.42
CA VAL A 23 -3.80 -18.28 8.53
C VAL A 23 -4.78 -17.24 7.99
N ASP A 24 -6.00 -17.23 8.52
CA ASP A 24 -6.97 -16.17 8.25
C ASP A 24 -6.66 -14.95 9.12
N ILE A 25 -5.83 -14.04 8.59
CA ILE A 25 -5.41 -12.80 9.25
C ILE A 25 -6.63 -11.95 9.68
N THR A 26 -7.78 -12.08 9.01
CA THR A 26 -8.97 -11.26 9.31
C THR A 26 -9.55 -11.56 10.70
N ARG A 27 -9.26 -12.75 11.25
CA ARG A 27 -9.74 -13.21 12.56
C ARG A 27 -8.74 -12.97 13.69
N VAL A 28 -7.48 -12.71 13.36
CA VAL A 28 -6.41 -12.46 14.33
C VAL A 28 -6.60 -11.06 14.92
N PRO A 29 -6.69 -10.87 16.25
CA PRO A 29 -6.77 -9.55 16.87
C PRO A 29 -5.59 -8.65 16.51
N ASP A 30 -5.81 -7.32 16.46
CA ASP A 30 -4.72 -6.38 16.12
C ASP A 30 -3.57 -6.51 17.14
N ASP A 31 -3.87 -6.62 18.45
CA ASP A 31 -2.87 -6.79 19.53
C ASP A 31 -2.02 -8.07 19.38
N GLU A 32 -2.56 -9.12 18.78
CA GLU A 32 -1.84 -10.36 18.50
C GLU A 32 -0.92 -10.18 17.29
N ILE A 33 -1.40 -9.53 16.22
CA ILE A 33 -0.59 -9.15 15.06
C ILE A 33 0.59 -8.29 15.49
N LEU A 34 0.38 -7.37 16.43
CA LEU A 34 1.45 -6.57 17.00
C LEU A 34 2.54 -7.42 17.65
N GLN A 35 2.35 -8.70 17.97
CA GLN A 35 3.40 -9.56 18.52
C GLN A 35 4.22 -10.28 17.44
N HIS A 36 3.77 -10.27 16.17
CA HIS A 36 4.32 -11.08 15.08
C HIS A 36 5.64 -10.56 14.45
N ARG A 37 6.56 -10.03 15.27
CA ARG A 37 7.94 -9.60 14.91
C ARG A 37 8.03 -9.03 13.48
N ARG A 38 8.68 -9.73 12.54
CA ARG A 38 8.99 -9.24 11.17
C ARG A 38 7.76 -9.13 10.26
N VAL A 39 6.71 -9.92 10.49
CA VAL A 39 5.53 -9.97 9.60
C VAL A 39 4.39 -9.07 10.06
N ALA A 40 4.43 -8.63 11.33
CA ALA A 40 3.41 -7.79 11.97
C ALA A 40 2.99 -6.58 11.14
N LEU A 41 3.95 -5.85 10.55
CA LEU A 41 3.65 -4.65 9.75
C LEU A 41 2.79 -4.99 8.53
N MET A 42 3.18 -6.04 7.80
CA MET A 42 2.48 -6.41 6.58
C MET A 42 1.11 -7.02 6.89
N GLU A 43 1.02 -7.86 7.92
CA GLU A 43 -0.26 -8.42 8.36
C GLU A 43 -1.23 -7.32 8.82
N PHE A 44 -0.75 -6.35 9.60
CA PHE A 44 -1.55 -5.22 10.05
C PHE A 44 -2.09 -4.41 8.87
N LEU A 45 -1.22 -4.10 7.89
CA LEU A 45 -1.61 -3.36 6.70
C LEU A 45 -2.59 -4.15 5.84
N LEU A 46 -2.28 -5.39 5.48
CA LEU A 46 -3.14 -6.24 4.65
C LEU A 46 -4.54 -6.43 5.28
N LYS A 47 -4.60 -6.51 6.61
CA LYS A 47 -5.87 -6.63 7.33
C LYS A 47 -6.68 -5.34 7.30
N ASN A 48 -6.04 -4.20 7.56
CA ASN A 48 -6.73 -2.98 7.96
C ASN A 48 -6.81 -1.89 6.87
N VAL A 49 -5.84 -1.81 5.96
CA VAL A 49 -5.72 -0.71 4.96
C VAL A 49 -6.97 -0.57 4.10
N ILE A 50 -7.58 -1.68 3.67
CA ILE A 50 -8.77 -1.66 2.81
C ILE A 50 -10.06 -1.43 3.61
N ARG A 51 -10.04 -1.67 4.93
CA ARG A 51 -11.25 -1.75 5.76
C ARG A 51 -11.49 -0.52 6.64
N ARG A 52 -10.45 0.24 6.94
CA ARG A 52 -10.49 1.36 7.89
C ARG A 52 -9.83 2.58 7.27
N ASP A 53 -10.24 3.76 7.73
CA ASP A 53 -9.62 5.01 7.34
C ASP A 53 -8.15 5.03 7.81
N LEU A 54 -7.23 5.44 6.93
CA LEU A 54 -5.79 5.50 7.23
C LEU A 54 -5.47 6.40 8.44
N MET A 55 -6.27 7.44 8.69
CA MET A 55 -6.12 8.30 9.87
C MET A 55 -6.38 7.53 11.16
N GLU A 56 -7.32 6.58 11.19
CA GLU A 56 -7.55 5.72 12.35
C GLU A 56 -6.37 4.78 12.61
N LEU A 57 -5.68 4.37 11.54
CA LEU A 57 -4.55 3.46 11.61
C LEU A 57 -3.22 4.16 11.93
N THR A 58 -3.18 5.48 11.87
CA THR A 58 -1.92 6.25 11.88
C THR A 58 -1.10 6.03 13.14
N ASP A 59 -1.76 5.96 14.31
CA ASP A 59 -1.09 5.73 15.59
C ASP A 59 -0.41 4.36 15.62
N THR A 60 -1.18 3.29 15.40
CA THR A 60 -0.68 1.92 15.39
C THR A 60 0.35 1.67 14.29
N LEU A 61 0.12 2.22 13.10
CA LEU A 61 1.04 2.10 11.98
C LEU A 61 2.39 2.75 12.31
N THR A 62 2.37 3.97 12.87
CA THR A 62 3.63 4.64 13.24
C THR A 62 4.37 3.83 14.30
N GLU A 63 3.68 3.36 15.34
CA GLU A 63 4.30 2.56 16.40
C GLU A 63 4.94 1.30 15.83
N LEU A 64 4.24 0.58 14.96
CA LEU A 64 4.78 -0.57 14.25
C LEU A 64 6.01 -0.21 13.44
N LEU A 65 5.96 0.87 12.66
CA LEU A 65 7.09 1.31 11.83
C LEU A 65 8.33 1.64 12.67
N VAL A 66 8.17 2.38 13.77
CA VAL A 66 9.26 2.70 14.69
C VAL A 66 9.83 1.41 15.28
N ARG A 67 8.98 0.54 15.83
CA ARG A 67 9.43 -0.69 16.48
C ARG A 67 10.16 -1.62 15.52
N GLN A 68 9.71 -1.70 14.27
CA GLN A 68 10.36 -2.51 13.23
C GLN A 68 11.73 -1.99 12.80
N LEU A 69 11.90 -0.66 12.77
CA LEU A 69 13.17 -0.01 12.47
C LEU A 69 14.17 -0.21 13.62
N GLU A 70 13.73 -0.03 14.86
CA GLU A 70 14.57 -0.20 16.04
C GLU A 70 15.03 -1.65 16.24
N SER A 71 14.18 -2.62 15.94
CA SER A 71 14.50 -4.04 16.10
C SER A 71 15.37 -4.62 14.97
N GLY A 72 15.69 -3.82 13.94
CA GLY A 72 16.40 -4.28 12.74
C GLY A 72 15.65 -5.33 11.92
N TYR A 73 14.34 -5.46 12.15
CA TYR A 73 13.52 -6.47 11.45
C TYR A 73 13.14 -6.04 10.05
N THR A 74 13.13 -4.73 9.79
CA THR A 74 12.71 -4.11 8.54
C THR A 74 13.88 -3.37 7.90
N THR A 75 13.94 -3.43 6.58
CA THR A 75 14.84 -2.60 5.77
C THR A 75 14.12 -1.35 5.29
N GLU A 76 14.86 -0.31 4.94
CA GLU A 76 14.30 0.90 4.31
C GLU A 76 13.42 0.57 3.09
N LYS A 77 13.79 -0.44 2.30
CA LYS A 77 12.98 -0.93 1.17
C LYS A 77 11.65 -1.52 1.61
N THR A 78 11.64 -2.32 2.67
CA THR A 78 10.43 -2.93 3.21
C THR A 78 9.51 -1.86 3.81
N LEU A 79 10.08 -0.87 4.51
CA LEU A 79 9.36 0.29 5.01
C LEU A 79 8.69 1.06 3.88
N LEU A 80 9.45 1.38 2.83
CA LEU A 80 8.94 2.07 1.64
C LEU A 80 7.80 1.31 0.97
N ALA A 81 7.93 -0.03 0.86
CA ALA A 81 6.89 -0.87 0.30
C ALA A 81 5.59 -0.83 1.14
N ALA A 82 5.72 -0.87 2.48
CA ALA A 82 4.59 -0.78 3.40
C ALA A 82 3.86 0.57 3.30
N ILE A 83 4.61 1.67 3.26
CA ILE A 83 4.03 3.02 3.10
C ILE A 83 3.39 3.16 1.72
N ASN A 84 4.06 2.70 0.67
CA ASN A 84 3.50 2.75 -0.69
C ASN A 84 2.19 1.95 -0.78
N TYR A 85 2.13 0.77 -0.17
CA TYR A 85 0.90 -0.02 -0.10
C TYR A 85 -0.21 0.72 0.65
N ALA A 86 0.09 1.27 1.83
CA ALA A 86 -0.89 2.01 2.63
C ALA A 86 -1.48 3.21 1.86
N VAL A 87 -0.65 3.98 1.16
CA VAL A 87 -1.12 5.18 0.44
C VAL A 87 -1.79 4.83 -0.89
N ARG A 88 -1.41 3.72 -1.53
CA ARG A 88 -1.99 3.28 -2.80
C ARG A 88 -3.37 2.67 -2.63
N ASP A 89 -3.51 1.76 -1.66
CA ASP A 89 -4.68 0.89 -1.50
C ASP A 89 -5.52 1.26 -0.27
N GLY A 90 -5.04 2.17 0.57
CA GLY A 90 -5.82 2.69 1.69
C GLY A 90 -6.91 3.65 1.25
N ASP A 91 -7.71 4.10 2.21
CA ASP A 91 -8.67 5.16 1.99
C ASP A 91 -8.63 6.16 3.13
N THR A 92 -8.76 7.45 2.78
CA THR A 92 -8.92 8.52 3.75
C THR A 92 -9.36 9.81 3.07
N ASP A 93 -10.19 10.59 3.77
CA ASP A 93 -10.61 11.91 3.32
C ASP A 93 -9.46 12.93 3.29
N ASP A 94 -8.38 12.72 4.06
CA ASP A 94 -7.26 13.65 4.19
C ASP A 94 -5.89 12.96 4.08
N TYR A 95 -5.57 12.53 2.86
CA TYR A 95 -4.27 11.95 2.51
C TYR A 95 -3.09 12.86 2.85
N HIS A 96 -3.26 14.17 2.73
CA HIS A 96 -2.20 15.12 3.03
C HIS A 96 -1.86 15.12 4.52
N ARG A 97 -2.88 15.09 5.38
CA ARG A 97 -2.68 14.99 6.83
C ARG A 97 -2.09 13.64 7.22
N PHE A 98 -2.51 12.54 6.62
CA PHE A 98 -1.91 11.23 6.84
C PHE A 98 -0.41 11.23 6.55
N ILE A 99 -0.02 11.63 5.33
CA ILE A 99 1.39 11.71 4.90
C ILE A 99 2.21 12.63 5.80
N ASN A 100 1.68 13.81 6.12
CA ASN A 100 2.37 14.77 6.99
C ASN A 100 2.56 14.22 8.41
N THR A 101 1.55 13.52 8.95
CA THR A 101 1.64 12.92 10.29
C THR A 101 2.69 11.81 10.31
N LEU A 102 2.71 10.93 9.31
CA LEU A 102 3.75 9.91 9.17
C LEU A 102 5.15 10.53 9.07
N ALA A 103 5.32 11.55 8.23
CA ALA A 103 6.60 12.23 8.04
C ALA A 103 7.10 12.96 9.30
N GLN A 104 6.19 13.49 10.12
CA GLN A 104 6.54 14.12 11.40
C GLN A 104 7.00 13.10 12.44
N ARG A 105 6.34 11.93 12.49
CA ARG A 105 6.66 10.89 13.47
C ARG A 105 7.85 10.03 13.07
N LEU A 106 8.15 9.95 11.77
CA LEU A 106 9.30 9.24 11.20
C LEU A 106 10.23 10.24 10.49
N PRO A 107 10.88 11.16 11.23
CA PRO A 107 11.66 12.24 10.63
C PRO A 107 12.83 11.74 9.77
N GLN A 108 13.44 10.61 10.14
CA GLN A 108 14.51 9.98 9.36
C GLN A 108 14.04 9.46 7.98
N GLN A 109 12.74 9.27 7.81
CA GLN A 109 12.13 8.68 6.62
C GLN A 109 11.27 9.69 5.87
N LYS A 110 11.32 10.97 6.27
CA LYS A 110 10.52 12.05 5.69
C LYS A 110 10.71 12.15 4.17
N ASP A 111 11.93 12.18 3.67
CA ASP A 111 12.19 12.38 2.24
C ASP A 111 11.68 11.19 1.40
N ASN A 112 11.83 9.98 1.92
CA ASN A 112 11.29 8.76 1.36
C ASN A 112 9.75 8.79 1.29
N ILE A 113 9.10 9.16 2.39
CA ILE A 113 7.64 9.32 2.47
C ILE A 113 7.14 10.36 1.46
N MET A 114 7.82 11.51 1.39
CA MET A 114 7.45 12.60 0.47
C MET A 114 7.62 12.19 -0.99
N THR A 115 8.64 11.39 -1.30
CA THR A 115 8.86 10.85 -2.65
C THR A 115 7.74 9.90 -3.06
N VAL A 116 7.30 9.00 -2.18
CA VAL A 116 6.15 8.11 -2.44
C VAL A 116 4.88 8.94 -2.65
N ALA A 117 4.62 9.92 -1.79
CA ALA A 117 3.45 10.80 -1.91
C ALA A 117 3.47 11.62 -3.21
N GLN A 118 4.65 12.09 -3.64
CA GLN A 118 4.80 12.82 -4.90
C GLN A 118 4.49 11.92 -6.09
N ARG A 119 5.07 10.71 -6.14
CA ARG A 119 4.83 9.76 -7.23
C ARG A 119 3.34 9.44 -7.37
N LEU A 120 2.65 9.16 -6.25
CA LEU A 120 1.21 8.87 -6.29
C LEU A 120 0.38 10.07 -6.78
N ARG A 121 0.79 11.30 -6.44
CA ARG A 121 0.15 12.52 -6.98
C ARG A 121 0.35 12.66 -8.49
N GLU A 122 1.57 12.38 -8.98
CA GLU A 122 1.89 12.42 -10.41
C GLU A 122 1.08 11.36 -11.18
N GLU A 123 1.04 10.12 -10.69
CA GLU A 123 0.21 9.05 -11.27
C GLU A 123 -1.28 9.41 -11.26
N GLY A 124 -1.75 10.04 -10.18
CA GLY A 124 -3.14 10.52 -10.08
C GLY A 124 -3.46 11.61 -11.10
N LEU A 125 -2.54 12.54 -11.30
CA LEU A 125 -2.68 13.62 -12.29
C LEU A 125 -2.69 13.07 -13.72
N GLU A 126 -1.79 12.15 -14.04
CA GLU A 126 -1.71 11.50 -15.36
C GLU A 126 -3.01 10.75 -15.69
N LYS A 127 -3.49 9.90 -14.77
CA LYS A 127 -4.76 9.20 -14.91
C LYS A 127 -5.95 10.17 -15.02
N GLY A 128 -5.90 11.28 -14.29
CA GLY A 128 -6.91 12.32 -14.34
C GLY A 128 -6.98 13.02 -15.70
N LEU A 129 -5.82 13.34 -16.27
CA LEU A 129 -5.71 13.96 -17.60
C LEU A 129 -6.19 13.01 -18.69
N GLU A 130 -5.75 11.75 -18.67
CA GLU A 130 -6.17 10.73 -19.63
C GLU A 130 -7.70 10.55 -19.62
N LYS A 131 -8.29 10.37 -18.44
CA LYS A 131 -9.75 10.29 -18.29
C LYS A 131 -10.45 11.55 -18.78
N GLY A 132 -9.87 12.72 -18.50
CA GLY A 132 -10.39 14.01 -18.95
C GLY A 132 -10.44 14.14 -20.47
N ILE A 133 -9.38 13.70 -21.16
CA ILE A 133 -9.31 13.69 -22.63
C ILE A 133 -10.38 12.76 -23.20
N ILE A 134 -10.45 11.51 -22.73
CA ILE A 134 -11.43 10.52 -23.22
C ILE A 134 -12.87 11.01 -23.03
N ILE A 135 -13.20 11.53 -21.84
CA ILE A 135 -14.53 12.07 -21.56
C ILE A 135 -14.82 13.29 -22.44
N GLY A 136 -13.81 14.15 -22.66
CA GLY A 136 -13.92 15.32 -23.52
C GLY A 136 -14.21 14.96 -24.98
N GLU A 137 -13.48 14.00 -25.54
CA GLU A 137 -13.67 13.52 -26.91
C GLU A 137 -15.05 12.88 -27.10
N GLN A 138 -15.47 12.01 -26.17
CA GLN A 138 -16.79 11.38 -26.21
C GLN A 138 -17.93 12.41 -26.17
N ARG A 139 -17.85 13.38 -25.24
CA ARG A 139 -18.85 14.45 -25.13
C ARG A 139 -18.85 15.35 -26.37
N GLY A 140 -17.68 15.63 -26.93
CA GLY A 140 -17.54 16.42 -28.15
C GLY A 140 -18.20 15.74 -29.36
N LEU A 141 -17.94 14.45 -29.55
CA LEU A 141 -18.56 13.65 -30.61
C LEU A 141 -20.08 13.56 -30.46
N GLU A 142 -20.58 13.32 -29.25
CA GLU A 142 -22.02 13.24 -28.99
C GLU A 142 -22.72 14.57 -29.27
N LYS A 143 -22.12 15.68 -28.80
CA LYS A 143 -22.65 17.03 -29.04
C LYS A 143 -22.67 17.37 -30.52
N GLY A 144 -21.57 17.13 -31.25
CA GLY A 144 -21.52 17.39 -32.69
C GLY A 144 -22.53 16.56 -33.49
N ARG A 145 -22.79 15.30 -33.07
CA ARG A 145 -23.83 14.47 -33.68
C ARG A 145 -25.25 14.99 -33.42
N LEU A 146 -25.51 15.55 -32.25
CA LEU A 146 -26.80 16.16 -31.92
C LEU A 146 -27.02 17.46 -32.70
N GLU A 147 -26.01 18.32 -32.76
CA GLU A 147 -26.06 19.59 -33.49
C GLU A 147 -26.25 19.35 -35.00
N GLY A 148 -25.49 18.43 -35.60
CA GLY A 148 -25.64 18.09 -37.02
C GLY A 148 -26.99 17.45 -37.39
N LYS A 149 -27.73 16.90 -36.43
CA LYS A 149 -29.11 16.41 -36.63
C LYS A 149 -30.17 17.51 -36.51
N LEU A 150 -29.87 18.61 -35.83
CA LEU A 150 -30.77 19.75 -35.67
C LEU A 150 -30.65 20.73 -36.85
N GLU A 151 -29.48 20.77 -37.50
CA GLU A 151 -29.18 21.69 -38.61
C GLU A 151 -29.50 21.11 -40.01
N GLY A 152 -29.79 19.82 -40.12
CA GLY A 152 -30.17 19.15 -41.38
C GLY A 152 -31.62 18.69 -41.40
#